data_AF-A0A7J8A7Y4-F1
#
_entry.id   AF-A0A7J8A7Y4-F1
#
_cell.length_a   1.000
_cell.length_b   1.000
_cell.length_c   1.000
_cell.angle_alpha   90.00
_cell.angle_beta   90.00
_cell.angle_gamma   90.00
#
_symmetry.space_group_name_H-M   'P 1'
#
loop_
_entity.id
_entity.type
_entity.pdbx_description
1 polymer ?
#
loop_
_entity_poly.entity_id
_entity_poly.type
_entity_poly.pdbx_seq_one_letter_code
_entity_poly.pdbx_strand_id
1 'polypeptide(L)'
;MAGASDPPGISLREATERKLRRFSELRGKPVAAGEFWDIVAITAADEKQELAYKQQLSEKLKKKELPLGVQYHVFVDPAGAKIGNGGSTFCALRYLEKLYGDKWNSFTILLIHSGGYSQRLPNASALGKIFTALPFAIPECFGTTSCIIQSILDSRCAVSPGSVVEYSRLGPDVSVGENCIISGSSIITTAVLPAYSFVCSLSLKMNGHLKYSTMAFGVQDNLKRNVKTLSDIKSLQFFGVCFLSCLDIWNLKVTEELFSGNKTCLSLWNARIFPVCTSLNDSVTTSIKMLNAVQSKSAFSLHDYKLLSIEEMLAYKDVQDMITYREKIFLEITLNRKL
;
A
#
# COMPACT_ATOMS: atom_id res chain seq x y z
N MET A 1 -22.34 -15.86 -6.09
CA MET A 1 -21.94 -16.57 -7.33
C MET A 1 -21.05 -17.75 -6.97
N ALA A 2 -21.65 -18.91 -6.70
CA ALA A 2 -20.97 -20.18 -6.92
C ALA A 2 -20.48 -20.19 -8.38
N GLY A 3 -19.28 -20.73 -8.62
CA GLY A 3 -18.62 -20.67 -9.92
C GLY A 3 -19.55 -21.13 -11.04
N ALA A 4 -20.15 -20.17 -11.75
CA ALA A 4 -20.71 -20.42 -13.05
C ALA A 4 -19.50 -20.75 -13.93
N SER A 5 -19.35 -22.03 -14.26
CA SER A 5 -18.38 -22.48 -15.26
C SER A 5 -18.64 -21.68 -16.52
N ASP A 6 -17.67 -20.84 -16.90
CA ASP A 6 -17.69 -20.17 -18.19
C ASP A 6 -17.85 -21.27 -19.27
N PRO A 7 -18.75 -21.11 -20.26
CA PRO A 7 -18.94 -22.12 -21.31
C PRO A 7 -17.60 -22.48 -21.97
N PRO A 8 -17.35 -23.77 -22.28
CA PRO A 8 -16.11 -24.18 -22.91
C PRO A 8 -15.97 -23.46 -24.26
N GLY A 9 -14.95 -22.61 -24.40
CA GLY A 9 -14.64 -21.88 -25.63
C GLY A 9 -14.57 -20.36 -25.54
N ILE A 10 -14.85 -19.74 -24.38
CA ILE A 10 -14.71 -18.28 -24.20
C ILE A 10 -13.29 -17.90 -23.78
N SER A 11 -12.71 -16.87 -24.42
CA SER A 11 -11.41 -16.37 -24.02
C SER A 11 -11.45 -15.85 -22.58
N LEU A 12 -10.39 -16.10 -21.78
CA LEU A 12 -10.30 -15.64 -20.39
C LEU A 12 -10.54 -14.13 -20.25
N ARG A 13 -10.20 -13.37 -21.29
CA ARG A 13 -10.46 -11.93 -21.41
C ARG A 13 -11.94 -11.61 -21.44
N GLU A 14 -12.70 -12.20 -22.35
CA GLU A 14 -14.15 -11.96 -22.46
C GLU A 14 -14.89 -12.39 -21.19
N ALA A 15 -14.49 -13.52 -20.59
CA ALA A 15 -15.05 -13.95 -19.31
C ALA A 15 -14.81 -12.90 -18.20
N THR A 16 -13.61 -12.32 -18.14
CA THR A 16 -13.25 -11.26 -17.18
C THR A 16 -14.06 -9.98 -17.45
N GLU A 17 -14.13 -9.54 -18.70
CA GLU A 17 -14.90 -8.35 -19.09
C GLU A 17 -16.40 -8.50 -18.75
N ARG A 18 -17.00 -9.67 -18.98
CA ARG A 18 -18.39 -9.95 -18.58
C ARG A 18 -18.58 -9.86 -17.07
N LYS A 19 -17.67 -10.43 -16.27
CA LYS A 19 -17.72 -10.35 -14.79
C LYS A 19 -17.63 -8.90 -14.32
N LEU A 20 -16.78 -8.09 -14.95
CA LEU A 20 -16.64 -6.67 -14.63
C LEU A 20 -17.86 -5.85 -15.02
N ARG A 21 -18.44 -6.07 -16.21
CA ARG A 21 -19.69 -5.42 -16.63
C ARG A 21 -20.83 -5.74 -15.67
N ARG A 22 -21.04 -7.03 -15.36
CA ARG A 22 -22.03 -7.47 -14.38
C ARG A 22 -21.80 -6.82 -13.01
N PHE A 23 -20.57 -6.81 -12.50
CA PHE A 23 -20.30 -6.15 -11.22
C PHE A 23 -20.58 -4.65 -11.27
N SER A 24 -20.21 -3.99 -12.37
CA SER A 24 -20.48 -2.56 -12.57
C SER A 24 -21.97 -2.23 -12.57
N GLU A 25 -22.84 -3.12 -13.07
CA GLU A 25 -24.29 -2.93 -13.07
C GLU A 25 -24.91 -2.99 -11.67
N LEU A 26 -24.29 -3.74 -10.75
CA LEU A 26 -24.73 -3.91 -9.35
C LEU A 26 -24.25 -2.79 -8.41
N ARG A 27 -23.21 -2.05 -8.79
CA ARG A 27 -22.60 -1.01 -7.96
C ARG A 27 -23.62 0.06 -7.56
N GLY A 28 -23.68 0.36 -6.26
CA GLY A 28 -24.57 1.39 -5.71
C GLY A 28 -26.07 1.06 -5.74
N LYS A 29 -26.45 -0.17 -6.08
CA LYS A 29 -27.84 -0.63 -6.11
C LYS A 29 -28.07 -1.74 -5.09
N PRO A 30 -29.27 -1.84 -4.50
CA PRO A 30 -29.67 -3.02 -3.74
C PRO A 30 -29.62 -4.26 -4.64
N VAL A 31 -29.11 -5.37 -4.11
CA VAL A 31 -29.10 -6.67 -4.81
C VAL A 31 -30.11 -7.61 -4.17
N ALA A 32 -30.81 -8.39 -4.99
CA ALA A 32 -31.71 -9.43 -4.51
C ALA A 32 -30.94 -10.69 -4.10
N ALA A 33 -31.60 -11.55 -3.33
CA ALA A 33 -31.04 -12.85 -2.93
C ALA A 33 -30.62 -13.66 -4.18
N GLY A 34 -29.40 -14.18 -4.18
CA GLY A 34 -28.83 -14.96 -5.29
C GLY A 34 -28.19 -14.15 -6.42
N GLU A 35 -28.38 -12.83 -6.49
CA GLU A 35 -27.73 -11.98 -7.51
C GLU A 35 -26.25 -11.73 -7.21
N PHE A 36 -25.94 -11.60 -5.92
CA PHE A 36 -24.59 -11.41 -5.37
C PHE A 36 -24.40 -12.27 -4.11
N TRP A 37 -23.32 -12.06 -3.36
CA TRP A 37 -23.12 -12.66 -2.05
C TRP A 37 -23.99 -12.00 -1.00
N ASP A 38 -24.55 -12.78 -0.08
CA ASP A 38 -25.33 -12.26 1.05
C ASP A 38 -24.39 -11.61 2.08
N ILE A 39 -23.22 -12.23 2.27
CA ILE A 39 -22.19 -11.77 3.20
C ILE A 39 -20.83 -11.71 2.49
N VAL A 40 -20.10 -10.61 2.67
CA VAL A 40 -18.68 -10.50 2.35
C VAL A 40 -17.91 -10.31 3.64
N ALA A 41 -17.15 -11.32 4.03
CA ALA A 41 -16.33 -11.31 5.24
C ALA A 41 -14.86 -11.11 4.88
N ILE A 42 -14.20 -10.14 5.51
CA ILE A 42 -12.77 -9.87 5.35
C ILE A 42 -12.08 -10.19 6.67
N THR A 43 -11.00 -10.97 6.65
CA THR A 43 -10.21 -11.20 7.88
C THR A 43 -9.23 -10.05 8.11
N ALA A 44 -8.90 -9.74 9.36
CA ALA A 44 -7.90 -8.75 9.75
C ALA A 44 -6.98 -9.35 10.82
N ALA A 45 -5.69 -9.02 10.75
CA ALA A 45 -4.66 -9.53 11.65
C ALA A 45 -4.68 -8.86 13.04
N ASP A 46 -5.21 -7.64 13.13
CA ASP A 46 -5.30 -6.87 14.38
C ASP A 46 -6.42 -5.82 14.31
N GLU A 47 -6.75 -5.22 15.46
CA GLU A 47 -7.82 -4.23 15.58
C GLU A 47 -7.57 -2.95 14.77
N LYS A 48 -6.30 -2.54 14.60
CA LYS A 48 -5.96 -1.37 13.78
C LYS A 48 -6.28 -1.64 12.30
N GLN A 49 -5.99 -2.84 11.82
CA GLN A 49 -6.33 -3.29 10.47
C GLN A 49 -7.84 -3.48 10.31
N GLU A 50 -8.54 -3.94 11.35
CA GLU A 50 -10.00 -4.02 11.32
C GLU A 50 -10.64 -2.65 11.09
N LEU A 51 -10.24 -1.66 11.90
CA LEU A 51 -10.72 -0.29 11.81
C LEU A 51 -10.45 0.30 10.42
N ALA A 52 -9.23 0.08 9.90
CA ALA A 52 -8.84 0.48 8.56
C ALA A 52 -9.77 -0.08 7.46
N TYR A 53 -10.08 -1.36 7.54
CA TYR A 53 -10.90 -2.04 6.53
C TYR A 53 -12.37 -1.64 6.64
N LYS A 54 -12.89 -1.44 7.85
CA LYS A 54 -14.24 -0.90 8.06
C LYS A 54 -14.37 0.51 7.47
N GLN A 55 -13.37 1.37 7.64
CA GLN A 55 -13.33 2.70 7.03
C GLN A 55 -13.30 2.62 5.50
N GLN A 56 -12.41 1.81 4.93
CA GLN A 56 -12.34 1.58 3.47
C GLN A 56 -13.69 1.09 2.90
N LEU A 57 -14.33 0.10 3.54
CA LEU A 57 -15.65 -0.40 3.14
C LEU A 57 -16.71 0.70 3.19
N SER A 58 -16.74 1.47 4.27
CA SER A 58 -17.69 2.58 4.44
C SER A 58 -17.56 3.60 3.32
N GLU A 59 -16.33 3.99 2.96
CA GLU A 59 -16.11 4.92 1.85
C GLU A 59 -16.51 4.36 0.51
N LYS A 60 -16.19 3.09 0.23
CA LYS A 60 -16.57 2.46 -1.03
C LYS A 60 -18.09 2.35 -1.17
N LEU A 61 -18.81 2.11 -0.08
CA LEU A 61 -20.27 2.17 -0.05
C LEU A 61 -20.79 3.60 -0.31
N LYS A 62 -20.22 4.62 0.34
CA LYS A 62 -20.58 6.04 0.09
C LYS A 62 -20.35 6.45 -1.37
N LYS A 63 -19.24 5.99 -1.97
CA LYS A 63 -18.88 6.21 -3.38
C LYS A 63 -19.66 5.34 -4.36
N LYS A 64 -20.60 4.50 -3.87
CA LYS A 64 -21.39 3.57 -4.68
C LYS A 64 -20.52 2.58 -5.48
N GLU A 65 -19.32 2.26 -4.98
CA GLU A 65 -18.39 1.30 -5.61
C GLU A 65 -18.72 -0.15 -5.27
N LEU A 66 -19.56 -0.37 -4.25
CA LEU A 66 -20.00 -1.68 -3.78
C LEU A 66 -21.53 -1.81 -3.92
N PRO A 67 -22.06 -3.03 -4.16
CA PRO A 67 -23.50 -3.29 -4.11
C PRO A 67 -24.08 -3.06 -2.71
N LEU A 68 -25.33 -2.58 -2.65
CA LEU A 68 -26.09 -2.35 -1.41
C LEU A 68 -26.92 -3.59 -1.05
N GLY A 69 -27.31 -3.72 0.22
CA GLY A 69 -28.08 -4.89 0.71
C GLY A 69 -27.21 -6.07 1.15
N VAL A 70 -25.92 -6.06 0.82
CA VAL A 70 -24.91 -7.05 1.23
C VAL A 70 -24.39 -6.73 2.63
N GLN A 71 -24.16 -7.76 3.45
CA GLN A 71 -23.53 -7.62 4.77
C GLN A 71 -22.00 -7.68 4.66
N TYR A 72 -21.33 -6.55 4.86
CA TYR A 72 -19.87 -6.48 4.84
C TYR A 72 -19.32 -6.53 6.26
N HIS A 73 -18.57 -7.60 6.58
CA HIS A 73 -17.94 -7.80 7.88
C HIS A 73 -16.43 -7.79 7.79
N VAL A 74 -15.80 -7.31 8.85
CA VAL A 74 -14.36 -7.47 9.07
C VAL A 74 -14.18 -8.20 10.38
N PHE A 75 -13.46 -9.33 10.35
CA PHE A 75 -13.24 -10.19 11.52
C PHE A 75 -11.77 -10.19 11.90
N VAL A 76 -11.49 -9.89 13.16
CA VAL A 76 -10.12 -9.82 13.70
C VAL A 76 -9.67 -11.17 14.20
N ASP A 77 -8.46 -11.56 13.82
CA ASP A 77 -7.78 -12.71 14.40
C ASP A 77 -7.55 -12.46 15.92
N PRO A 78 -7.67 -13.49 16.78
CA PRO A 78 -7.37 -13.36 18.20
C PRO A 78 -5.96 -12.82 18.44
N ALA A 79 -5.81 -12.01 19.49
CA ALA A 79 -4.50 -11.50 19.89
C ALA A 79 -3.50 -12.63 20.17
N GLY A 80 -2.24 -12.41 19.82
CA GLY A 80 -1.15 -13.35 20.06
C GLY A 80 -0.49 -13.82 18.77
N ALA A 81 -0.14 -15.10 18.74
CA ALA A 81 0.58 -15.67 17.60
C ALA A 81 -0.28 -15.70 16.34
N LYS A 82 0.37 -15.48 15.19
CA LYS A 82 -0.31 -15.53 13.90
C LYS A 82 -0.89 -16.92 13.64
N ILE A 83 -2.21 -17.00 13.48
CA ILE A 83 -2.94 -18.27 13.31
C ILE A 83 -3.03 -18.76 11.86
N GLY A 84 -2.61 -17.93 10.90
CA GLY A 84 -2.65 -18.23 9.47
C GLY A 84 -4.08 -18.29 8.90
N ASN A 85 -4.19 -18.41 7.57
CA ASN A 85 -5.50 -18.31 6.88
C ASN A 85 -6.51 -19.36 7.36
N GLY A 86 -6.05 -20.58 7.69
CA GLY A 86 -6.91 -21.63 8.23
C GLY A 86 -7.51 -21.23 9.58
N GLY A 87 -6.67 -20.75 10.51
CA GLY A 87 -7.14 -20.23 11.80
C GLY A 87 -8.09 -19.04 11.64
N SER A 88 -7.74 -18.08 10.77
CA SER A 88 -8.61 -16.92 10.48
C SER A 88 -9.97 -17.35 9.93
N THR A 89 -10.02 -18.45 9.17
CA THR A 89 -11.28 -19.02 8.65
C THR A 89 -12.16 -19.52 9.79
N PHE A 90 -11.62 -20.34 10.71
CA PHE A 90 -12.38 -20.80 11.88
C PHE A 90 -12.84 -19.65 12.77
N CYS A 91 -12.00 -18.62 12.93
CA CYS A 91 -12.36 -17.42 13.66
C CYS A 91 -13.55 -16.70 13.00
N ALA A 92 -13.49 -16.48 11.68
CA ALA A 92 -14.58 -15.86 10.92
C ALA A 92 -15.88 -16.68 11.02
N LEU A 93 -15.82 -18.01 10.90
CA LEU A 93 -16.98 -18.89 11.05
C LEU A 93 -17.61 -18.78 12.44
N ARG A 94 -16.81 -18.77 13.51
CA ARG A 94 -17.29 -18.57 14.88
C ARG A 94 -17.97 -17.21 15.07
N TYR A 95 -17.45 -16.15 14.44
CA TYR A 95 -18.11 -14.85 14.48
C TYR A 95 -19.43 -14.84 13.70
N LEU A 96 -19.49 -15.50 12.55
CA LEU A 96 -20.72 -15.64 11.76
C LEU A 96 -21.79 -16.41 12.54
N GLU A 97 -21.42 -17.52 13.19
CA GLU A 97 -22.30 -18.28 14.07
C GLU A 97 -22.80 -17.42 15.24
N LYS A 98 -21.92 -16.63 15.86
CA LYS A 98 -22.32 -15.71 16.94
C LYS A 98 -23.29 -14.62 16.48
N LEU A 99 -23.11 -14.08 15.27
CA LEU A 99 -23.91 -12.98 14.74
C LEU A 99 -25.28 -13.43 14.21
N TYR A 100 -25.33 -14.62 13.60
CA TYR A 100 -26.49 -15.07 12.83
C TYR A 100 -27.14 -16.35 13.39
N GLY A 101 -26.54 -16.99 14.40
CA GLY A 101 -26.95 -18.32 14.88
C GLY A 101 -26.98 -19.34 13.73
N ASP A 102 -27.82 -20.36 13.83
CA ASP A 102 -27.95 -21.42 12.81
C ASP A 102 -28.33 -20.93 11.40
N LYS A 103 -28.76 -19.67 11.26
CA LYS A 103 -29.11 -19.08 9.96
C LYS A 103 -27.89 -18.82 9.09
N TRP A 104 -26.67 -18.75 9.64
CA TRP A 104 -25.49 -18.41 8.84
C TRP A 104 -25.27 -19.41 7.69
N ASN A 105 -25.68 -20.66 7.90
CA ASN A 105 -25.61 -21.79 6.98
C ASN A 105 -26.48 -21.59 5.72
N SER A 106 -27.46 -20.69 5.78
CA SER A 106 -28.35 -20.36 4.67
C SER A 106 -27.81 -19.27 3.75
N PHE A 107 -26.75 -18.57 4.15
CA PHE A 107 -26.15 -17.49 3.36
C PHE A 107 -25.08 -18.01 2.41
N THR A 108 -24.97 -17.34 1.27
CA THR A 108 -23.83 -17.43 0.39
C THR A 108 -22.77 -16.42 0.82
N ILE A 109 -21.63 -16.92 1.32
CA ILE A 109 -20.61 -16.10 1.98
C ILE A 109 -19.33 -16.08 1.15
N LEU A 110 -18.83 -14.88 0.85
CA LEU A 110 -17.48 -14.66 0.32
C LEU A 110 -16.53 -14.32 1.46
N LEU A 111 -15.61 -15.23 1.78
CA LEU A 111 -14.54 -14.98 2.75
C LEU A 111 -13.26 -14.55 2.03
N ILE A 112 -12.71 -13.41 2.41
CA ILE A 112 -11.48 -12.84 1.84
C ILE A 112 -10.43 -12.70 2.93
N HIS A 113 -9.35 -13.46 2.80
CA HIS A 113 -8.21 -13.35 3.70
C HIS A 113 -7.36 -12.13 3.32
N SER A 114 -7.21 -11.19 4.24
CA SER A 114 -6.48 -9.95 3.92
C SER A 114 -4.95 -10.09 3.85
N GLY A 115 -4.43 -11.29 4.16
CA GLY A 115 -3.04 -11.69 3.98
C GLY A 115 -2.07 -11.10 5.02
N GLY A 116 -0.85 -11.66 5.10
CA GLY A 116 0.19 -11.16 6.02
C GLY A 116 0.77 -9.79 5.64
N TYR A 117 1.76 -9.31 6.40
CA TYR A 117 2.41 -7.97 6.42
C TYR A 117 2.83 -7.28 5.10
N SER A 118 2.58 -7.86 3.93
CA SER A 118 2.86 -7.30 2.59
C SER A 118 4.28 -6.75 2.39
N GLN A 119 5.28 -7.36 3.04
CA GLN A 119 6.67 -6.91 3.00
C GLN A 119 7.32 -6.85 1.60
N ARG A 120 6.68 -7.42 0.57
CA ARG A 120 7.13 -7.31 -0.85
C ARG A 120 6.40 -6.21 -1.63
N LEU A 121 5.33 -5.64 -1.07
CA LEU A 121 4.54 -4.56 -1.64
C LEU A 121 4.15 -3.59 -0.52
N PRO A 122 5.11 -2.77 -0.03
CA PRO A 122 4.90 -1.99 1.20
C PRO A 122 3.76 -0.96 1.10
N ASN A 123 3.46 -0.45 -0.10
CA ASN A 123 2.30 0.43 -0.33
C ASN A 123 0.96 -0.29 -0.03
N ALA A 124 0.92 -1.62 -0.16
CA ALA A 124 -0.24 -2.44 0.21
C ALA A 124 -0.24 -2.88 1.68
N SER A 125 0.87 -2.70 2.43
CA SER A 125 0.94 -3.01 3.87
C SER A 125 0.11 -2.04 4.72
N ALA A 126 0.04 -0.77 4.29
CA ALA A 126 -0.58 0.27 5.09
C ALA A 126 -2.11 0.17 5.09
N LEU A 127 -2.72 0.14 3.90
CA LEU A 127 -4.18 0.18 3.71
C LEU A 127 -4.80 -1.18 3.38
N GLY A 128 -3.99 -2.23 3.22
CA GLY A 128 -4.43 -3.59 2.92
C GLY A 128 -4.42 -3.93 1.43
N LYS A 129 -4.02 -5.17 1.13
CA LYS A 129 -3.90 -5.67 -0.24
C LYS A 129 -5.21 -5.65 -1.01
N ILE A 130 -6.31 -5.98 -0.33
CA ILE A 130 -7.65 -6.01 -0.93
C ILE A 130 -8.10 -4.63 -1.44
N PHE A 131 -7.57 -3.55 -0.84
CA PHE A 131 -7.88 -2.17 -1.22
C PHE A 131 -6.80 -1.55 -2.12
N THR A 132 -5.84 -2.33 -2.58
CA THR A 132 -4.83 -1.88 -3.55
C THR A 132 -5.47 -1.79 -4.91
N ALA A 133 -5.31 -0.64 -5.57
CA ALA A 133 -5.79 -0.48 -6.93
C ALA A 133 -4.87 -1.24 -7.88
N LEU A 134 -5.45 -1.92 -8.85
CA LEU A 134 -4.70 -2.61 -9.89
C LEU A 134 -5.02 -1.97 -11.24
N PRO A 135 -4.01 -1.73 -12.09
CA PRO A 135 -4.27 -1.34 -13.46
C PRO A 135 -5.06 -2.44 -14.15
N PHE A 136 -6.23 -2.09 -14.66
CA PHE A 136 -6.97 -2.95 -15.57
C PHE A 136 -6.46 -2.66 -16.99
N ALA A 137 -5.56 -3.51 -17.47
CA ALA A 137 -4.80 -3.26 -18.70
C ALA A 137 -5.64 -3.44 -19.97
N ILE A 138 -5.36 -2.59 -20.96
CA ILE A 138 -5.46 -2.91 -22.39
C ILE A 138 -4.12 -3.60 -22.74
N PRO A 139 -4.11 -4.84 -23.27
CA PRO A 139 -2.89 -5.63 -23.51
C PRO A 139 -1.79 -4.95 -24.34
N GLU A 140 -2.14 -3.95 -25.13
CA GLU A 140 -1.24 -3.22 -26.04
C GLU A 140 -0.28 -2.24 -25.33
N CYS A 141 -0.51 -1.94 -24.04
CA CYS A 141 0.21 -0.87 -23.31
C CYS A 141 1.18 -1.38 -22.21
N PHE A 142 1.44 -2.69 -22.13
CA PHE A 142 2.33 -3.23 -21.10
C PHE A 142 3.78 -2.76 -21.31
N GLY A 143 4.31 -2.02 -20.33
CA GLY A 143 5.69 -1.55 -20.31
C GLY A 143 6.00 -0.38 -21.25
N THR A 144 5.06 0.03 -22.10
CA THR A 144 5.24 1.12 -23.08
C THR A 144 4.65 2.45 -22.61
N THR A 145 3.82 2.45 -21.56
CA THR A 145 3.22 3.65 -20.98
C THR A 145 3.35 3.68 -19.46
N SER A 146 3.29 4.88 -18.88
CA SER A 146 3.08 5.05 -17.43
C SER A 146 1.63 4.75 -17.05
N CYS A 147 1.41 4.20 -15.86
CA CYS A 147 0.08 3.96 -15.30
C CYS A 147 -0.24 4.99 -14.22
N ILE A 148 -1.29 5.79 -14.44
CA ILE A 148 -1.74 6.80 -13.50
C ILE A 148 -3.08 6.38 -12.90
N ILE A 149 -3.10 6.18 -11.57
CA ILE A 149 -4.28 5.72 -10.83
C ILE A 149 -4.66 6.80 -9.81
N GLN A 150 -5.84 7.39 -9.95
CA GLN A 150 -6.38 8.37 -8.98
C GLN A 150 -5.32 9.36 -8.49
N SER A 151 -4.61 10.00 -9.42
CA SER A 151 -3.48 10.90 -9.15
C SER A 151 -3.60 12.18 -9.98
N ILE A 152 -2.99 13.25 -9.50
CA ILE A 152 -3.02 14.58 -10.12
C ILE A 152 -1.60 14.92 -10.57
N LEU A 153 -1.41 15.05 -11.87
CA LEU A 153 -0.14 15.40 -12.47
C LEU A 153 -0.28 16.76 -13.14
N ASP A 154 0.67 17.64 -12.89
CA ASP A 154 0.81 18.85 -13.70
C ASP A 154 1.14 18.49 -15.16
N SER A 155 0.66 19.30 -16.11
CA SER A 155 0.94 19.14 -17.54
C SER A 155 2.42 19.09 -17.92
N ARG A 156 3.31 19.68 -17.10
CA ARG A 156 4.76 19.68 -17.31
C ARG A 156 5.47 18.49 -16.63
N CYS A 157 4.77 17.73 -15.80
CA CYS A 157 5.31 16.55 -15.14
C CYS A 157 5.61 15.46 -16.18
N ALA A 158 6.83 14.90 -16.13
CA ALA A 158 7.24 13.80 -16.99
C ALA A 158 7.24 12.48 -16.20
N VAL A 159 6.51 11.48 -16.71
CA VAL A 159 6.51 10.12 -16.14
C VAL A 159 6.89 9.13 -17.22
N SER A 160 8.01 8.44 -17.01
CA SER A 160 8.55 7.49 -17.99
C SER A 160 7.77 6.17 -18.01
N PRO A 161 7.87 5.38 -19.10
CA PRO A 161 7.18 4.10 -19.24
C PRO A 161 7.46 3.10 -18.11
N GLY A 162 6.48 2.20 -17.89
CA GLY A 162 6.56 1.17 -16.84
C GLY A 162 6.35 1.69 -15.42
N SER A 163 6.32 3.01 -15.22
CA SER A 163 6.09 3.62 -13.91
C SER A 163 4.61 3.66 -13.52
N VAL A 164 4.33 3.43 -12.25
CA VAL A 164 2.98 3.48 -11.66
C VAL A 164 2.93 4.62 -10.65
N VAL A 165 1.99 5.54 -10.84
CA VAL A 165 1.71 6.63 -9.91
C VAL A 165 0.29 6.47 -9.40
N GLU A 166 0.14 6.19 -8.11
CA GLU A 166 -1.15 6.02 -7.46
C GLU A 166 -1.36 6.99 -6.29
N TYR A 167 -2.58 7.51 -6.17
CA TYR A 167 -2.99 8.39 -5.07
C TYR A 167 -1.98 9.49 -4.75
N SER A 168 -1.41 10.13 -5.77
CA SER A 168 -0.29 11.06 -5.62
C SER A 168 -0.54 12.38 -6.34
N ARG A 169 0.19 13.43 -5.92
CA ARG A 169 0.27 14.72 -6.62
C ARG A 169 1.69 14.97 -7.09
N LEU A 170 1.88 15.21 -8.38
CA LEU A 170 3.17 15.55 -8.97
C LEU A 170 3.11 16.94 -9.61
N GLY A 171 4.02 17.82 -9.18
CA GLY A 171 4.15 19.19 -9.66
C GLY A 171 4.83 19.29 -11.03
N PRO A 172 4.94 20.50 -11.57
CA PRO A 172 5.43 20.76 -12.93
C PRO A 172 6.88 20.36 -13.16
N ASP A 173 7.73 20.50 -12.14
CA ASP A 173 9.17 20.29 -12.26
C ASP A 173 9.58 18.90 -11.75
N VAL A 174 8.66 17.93 -11.85
CA VAL A 174 8.87 16.54 -11.44
C VAL A 174 9.15 15.68 -12.67
N SER A 175 10.24 14.93 -12.62
CA SER A 175 10.62 13.93 -13.63
C SER A 175 10.76 12.56 -12.98
N VAL A 176 9.95 11.60 -13.41
CA VAL A 176 9.94 10.23 -12.91
C VAL A 176 10.56 9.30 -13.95
N GLY A 177 11.63 8.61 -13.57
CA GLY A 177 12.31 7.61 -14.39
C GLY A 177 11.44 6.38 -14.67
N GLU A 178 11.98 5.43 -15.42
CA GLU A 178 11.26 4.23 -15.83
C GLU A 178 11.05 3.25 -14.67
N ASN A 179 9.99 2.46 -14.74
CA ASN A 179 9.72 1.36 -13.80
C ASN A 179 9.69 1.79 -12.31
N CYS A 180 9.27 3.02 -12.03
CA CYS A 180 9.08 3.55 -10.69
C CYS A 180 7.70 3.19 -10.12
N ILE A 181 7.59 3.15 -8.79
CA ILE A 181 6.30 3.05 -8.10
C ILE A 181 6.20 4.22 -7.14
N ILE A 182 5.19 5.08 -7.33
CA ILE A 182 4.91 6.22 -6.45
C ILE A 182 3.51 6.04 -5.88
N SER A 183 3.39 6.01 -4.54
CA SER A 183 2.12 5.82 -3.85
C SER A 183 1.93 6.82 -2.72
N GLY A 184 0.75 7.44 -2.65
CA GLY A 184 0.37 8.31 -1.53
C GLY A 184 1.24 9.56 -1.36
N SER A 185 1.98 9.97 -2.38
CA SER A 185 3.04 10.99 -2.28
C SER A 185 2.58 12.33 -2.84
N SER A 186 3.08 13.43 -2.28
CA SER A 186 2.88 14.79 -2.83
C SER A 186 4.24 15.42 -3.08
N ILE A 187 4.61 15.54 -4.36
CA ILE A 187 5.88 16.09 -4.83
C ILE A 187 5.57 17.38 -5.57
N ILE A 188 5.69 18.52 -4.89
CA ILE A 188 5.40 19.83 -5.51
C ILE A 188 6.66 20.63 -5.86
N THR A 189 7.79 20.26 -5.29
CA THR A 189 9.10 20.84 -5.55
C THR A 189 9.78 20.13 -6.72
N THR A 190 10.78 20.79 -7.31
CA THR A 190 11.62 20.19 -8.35
C THR A 190 12.25 18.90 -7.86
N ALA A 191 11.98 17.79 -8.55
CA ALA A 191 12.44 16.48 -8.15
C ALA A 191 12.69 15.60 -9.38
N VAL A 192 13.84 14.94 -9.38
CA VAL A 192 14.17 13.87 -10.33
C VAL A 192 14.19 12.57 -9.56
N LEU A 193 13.23 11.69 -9.88
CA LEU A 193 13.18 10.34 -9.33
C LEU A 193 13.84 9.37 -10.33
N PRO A 194 14.90 8.67 -9.94
CA PRO A 194 15.63 7.81 -10.86
C PRO A 194 14.86 6.52 -11.14
N ALA A 195 15.17 5.89 -12.27
CA ALA A 195 14.53 4.64 -12.70
C ALA A 195 14.62 3.56 -11.63
N TYR A 196 13.62 2.68 -11.57
CA TYR A 196 13.49 1.60 -10.59
C TYR A 196 13.40 2.07 -9.13
N SER A 197 12.89 3.28 -8.89
CA SER A 197 12.63 3.78 -7.54
C SER A 197 11.23 3.42 -7.04
N PHE A 198 11.14 3.00 -5.78
CA PHE A 198 9.90 2.89 -5.04
C PHE A 198 9.81 4.06 -4.06
N VAL A 199 8.69 4.79 -4.09
CA VAL A 199 8.36 5.90 -3.18
C VAL A 199 6.95 5.69 -2.64
N CYS A 200 6.82 5.55 -1.32
CA CYS A 200 5.52 5.45 -0.68
C CYS A 200 5.49 6.21 0.64
N SER A 201 4.66 7.24 0.72
CA SER A 201 4.50 8.05 1.91
C SER A 201 3.43 7.50 2.83
N LEU A 202 3.68 7.59 4.13
CA LEU A 202 2.74 7.23 5.19
C LEU A 202 2.49 8.42 6.10
N SER A 203 1.22 8.65 6.39
CA SER A 203 0.79 9.45 7.54
C SER A 203 1.01 8.64 8.81
N LEU A 204 1.59 9.26 9.83
CA LEU A 204 1.95 8.64 11.10
C LEU A 204 1.32 9.39 12.25
N LYS A 205 0.75 8.67 13.22
CA LYS A 205 0.27 9.23 14.48
C LYS A 205 1.26 8.93 15.59
N MET A 206 2.05 9.94 15.95
CA MET A 206 3.11 9.84 16.96
C MET A 206 2.85 10.83 18.08
N ASN A 207 2.69 10.34 19.32
CA ASN A 207 2.42 11.16 20.51
C ASN A 207 1.20 12.10 20.30
N GLY A 208 0.16 11.63 19.63
CA GLY A 208 -1.04 12.43 19.32
C GLY A 208 -0.89 13.41 18.15
N HIS A 209 0.32 13.59 17.61
CA HIS A 209 0.58 14.48 16.49
C HIS A 209 0.66 13.72 15.17
N LEU A 210 0.13 14.34 14.12
CA LEU A 210 0.29 13.89 12.75
C LEU A 210 1.72 14.21 12.27
N LYS A 211 2.38 13.21 11.72
CA LYS A 211 3.73 13.27 11.13
C LYS A 211 3.72 12.48 9.83
N TYR A 212 4.77 12.61 9.04
CA TYR A 212 4.90 11.91 7.76
C TYR A 212 6.28 11.28 7.63
N SER A 213 6.35 10.08 7.07
CA SER A 213 7.61 9.46 6.66
C SER A 213 7.41 8.75 5.33
N THR A 214 8.44 8.77 4.48
CA THR A 214 8.36 8.27 3.11
C THR A 214 9.39 7.19 2.91
N MET A 215 8.90 5.99 2.59
CA MET A 215 9.72 4.87 2.16
C MET A 215 10.27 5.18 0.77
N ALA A 216 11.57 5.33 0.63
CA ALA A 216 12.26 5.46 -0.65
C ALA A 216 13.38 4.42 -0.74
N PHE A 217 13.33 3.52 -1.72
CA PHE A 217 14.33 2.47 -1.95
C PHE A 217 14.23 1.95 -3.40
N GLY A 218 15.13 1.04 -3.81
CA GLY A 218 15.09 0.46 -5.15
C GLY A 218 14.04 -0.64 -5.27
N VAL A 219 13.30 -0.70 -6.38
CA VAL A 219 12.28 -1.75 -6.63
C VAL A 219 12.85 -3.17 -6.53
N GLN A 220 14.15 -3.33 -6.81
CA GLN A 220 14.86 -4.61 -6.72
C GLN A 220 15.47 -4.90 -5.34
N ASP A 221 15.34 -4.00 -4.37
CA ASP A 221 15.91 -4.20 -3.04
C ASP A 221 15.20 -5.35 -2.29
N ASN A 222 15.98 -6.27 -1.74
CA ASN A 222 15.45 -7.34 -0.92
C ASN A 222 15.33 -6.90 0.54
N LEU A 223 14.19 -6.28 0.87
CA LEU A 223 13.92 -5.76 2.21
C LEU A 223 13.99 -6.80 3.34
N LYS A 224 13.85 -8.10 3.01
CA LYS A 224 13.83 -9.22 3.97
C LYS A 224 15.18 -9.91 4.14
N ARG A 225 16.11 -9.68 3.22
CA ARG A 225 17.46 -10.21 3.37
C ARG A 225 17.99 -9.70 4.69
N ASN A 226 18.36 -10.62 5.56
CA ASN A 226 18.78 -10.31 6.90
C ASN A 226 20.15 -10.91 7.21
N VAL A 227 20.82 -10.27 8.15
CA VAL A 227 22.08 -10.72 8.73
C VAL A 227 21.95 -10.80 10.24
N LYS A 228 22.79 -11.63 10.86
CA LYS A 228 22.74 -11.89 12.30
C LYS A 228 23.59 -10.93 13.13
N THR A 229 24.63 -10.35 12.53
CA THR A 229 25.61 -9.51 13.23
C THR A 229 25.80 -8.18 12.50
N LEU A 230 26.18 -7.13 13.24
CA LEU A 230 26.50 -5.83 12.66
C LEU A 230 27.66 -5.89 11.65
N SER A 231 28.61 -6.81 11.86
CA SER A 231 29.77 -6.99 10.96
C SER A 231 29.40 -7.46 9.56
N ASP A 232 28.23 -8.09 9.42
CA ASP A 232 27.72 -8.65 8.16
C ASP A 232 26.86 -7.67 7.37
N ILE A 233 26.61 -6.46 7.89
CA ILE A 233 25.77 -5.42 7.27
C ILE A 233 26.24 -5.05 5.86
N LYS A 234 27.55 -5.15 5.59
CA LYS A 234 28.14 -4.95 4.26
C LYS A 234 27.57 -5.86 3.17
N SER A 235 26.94 -6.99 3.55
CA SER A 235 26.29 -7.90 2.61
C SER A 235 24.88 -7.49 2.20
N LEU A 236 24.27 -6.53 2.92
CA LEU A 236 23.01 -5.90 2.52
C LEU A 236 23.27 -4.87 1.43
N GLN A 237 22.27 -4.65 0.59
CA GLN A 237 22.31 -3.68 -0.49
C GLN A 237 21.09 -2.76 -0.40
N PHE A 238 21.30 -1.50 -0.76
CA PHE A 238 20.26 -0.50 -0.93
C PHE A 238 20.50 0.19 -2.27
N PHE A 239 19.52 0.13 -3.16
CA PHE A 239 19.62 0.66 -4.51
C PHE A 239 20.84 0.13 -5.27
N GLY A 240 21.14 -1.17 -5.11
CA GLY A 240 22.31 -1.82 -5.72
C GLY A 240 23.68 -1.43 -5.13
N VAL A 241 23.72 -0.52 -4.15
CA VAL A 241 24.94 -0.10 -3.45
C VAL A 241 25.05 -0.86 -2.13
N CYS A 242 26.29 -1.14 -1.69
CA CYS A 242 26.53 -1.73 -0.37
C CYS A 242 25.90 -0.86 0.72
N PHE A 243 25.07 -1.46 1.57
CA PHE A 243 24.32 -0.71 2.58
C PHE A 243 25.22 0.01 3.57
N LEU A 244 26.39 -0.56 3.91
CA LEU A 244 27.38 0.12 4.76
C LEU A 244 27.84 1.45 4.14
N SER A 245 28.12 1.47 2.83
CA SER A 245 28.49 2.70 2.12
C SER A 245 27.34 3.71 2.06
N CYS A 246 26.09 3.24 2.00
CA CYS A 246 24.92 4.13 2.09
C CYS A 246 24.83 4.80 3.48
N LEU A 247 25.12 4.07 4.56
CA LEU A 247 25.14 4.63 5.91
C LEU A 247 26.22 5.71 6.06
N ASP A 248 27.40 5.51 5.46
CA ASP A 248 28.46 6.52 5.42
C ASP A 248 28.01 7.79 4.68
N ILE A 249 27.38 7.62 3.50
CA ILE A 249 26.77 8.72 2.73
C ILE A 249 25.75 9.48 3.57
N TRP A 250 24.98 8.77 4.39
CA TRP A 250 23.96 9.35 5.24
C TRP A 250 24.45 9.87 6.60
N ASN A 251 25.74 9.77 6.87
CA ASN A 251 26.36 10.09 8.17
C ASN A 251 25.67 9.35 9.34
N LEU A 252 25.39 8.06 9.15
CA LEU A 252 24.77 7.18 10.14
C LEU A 252 25.79 6.17 10.65
N LYS A 253 25.84 6.00 11.97
CA LYS A 253 26.71 5.00 12.61
C LYS A 253 26.05 3.63 12.63
N VAL A 254 26.84 2.60 12.40
CA VAL A 254 26.39 1.21 12.58
C VAL A 254 26.34 0.88 14.06
N THR A 255 25.16 0.99 14.65
CA THR A 255 24.90 0.64 16.06
C THR A 255 23.71 -0.31 16.15
N GLU A 256 23.53 -0.94 17.31
CA GLU A 256 22.33 -1.71 17.60
C GLU A 256 21.05 -0.86 17.48
N GLU A 257 21.12 0.45 17.74
CA GLU A 257 19.99 1.37 17.65
C GLU A 257 19.56 1.66 16.20
N LEU A 258 20.41 1.37 15.22
CA LEU A 258 20.05 1.51 13.80
C LEU A 258 18.88 0.58 13.43
N PHE A 259 18.70 -0.54 14.13
CA PHE A 259 17.66 -1.53 13.81
C PHE A 259 16.58 -1.62 14.88
N SER A 260 15.31 -1.56 14.46
CA SER A 260 14.15 -1.86 15.29
C SER A 260 14.00 -3.37 15.52
N GLY A 261 13.22 -3.73 16.54
CA GLY A 261 12.84 -5.11 16.81
C GLY A 261 14.01 -6.02 17.21
N ASN A 262 14.06 -7.22 16.62
CA ASN A 262 14.98 -8.29 17.01
C ASN A 262 16.42 -8.02 16.55
N LYS A 263 17.36 -7.96 17.50
CA LYS A 263 18.80 -7.71 17.27
C LYS A 263 19.54 -8.82 16.51
N THR A 264 18.90 -9.97 16.31
CA THR A 264 19.47 -11.10 15.55
C THR A 264 18.98 -11.17 14.10
N CYS A 265 18.12 -10.24 13.69
CA CYS A 265 17.57 -10.17 12.33
C CYS A 265 17.68 -8.74 11.80
N LEU A 266 18.84 -8.38 11.25
CA LEU A 266 19.13 -7.02 10.77
C LEU A 266 18.88 -6.95 9.27
N SER A 267 17.98 -6.08 8.82
CA SER A 267 17.50 -5.98 7.43
C SER A 267 17.11 -4.54 7.08
N LEU A 268 16.85 -4.25 5.81
CA LEU A 268 16.30 -2.93 5.43
C LEU A 268 14.89 -2.69 5.99
N TRP A 269 14.13 -3.76 6.25
CA TRP A 269 12.78 -3.65 6.82
C TRP A 269 12.77 -3.02 8.23
N ASN A 270 13.78 -3.34 9.04
CA ASN A 270 13.91 -2.83 10.40
C ASN A 270 15.02 -1.77 10.55
N ALA A 271 15.71 -1.38 9.48
CA ALA A 271 16.68 -0.30 9.51
C ALA A 271 15.98 1.07 9.64
N ARG A 272 16.39 1.86 10.63
CA ARG A 272 15.91 3.22 10.88
C ARG A 272 16.64 4.21 9.99
N ILE A 273 16.20 4.30 8.74
CA ILE A 273 16.77 5.18 7.72
C ILE A 273 15.76 6.18 7.17
N PHE A 274 14.47 6.07 7.52
CA PHE A 274 13.42 6.90 6.92
C PHE A 274 13.09 8.11 7.81
N PRO A 275 13.30 9.36 7.33
CA PRO A 275 13.13 10.57 8.13
C PRO A 275 11.67 10.90 8.43
N VAL A 276 11.39 11.23 9.68
CA VAL A 276 10.09 11.74 10.14
C VAL A 276 10.04 13.25 9.95
N CYS A 277 9.05 13.71 9.19
CA CYS A 277 8.83 15.10 8.85
C CYS A 277 7.46 15.60 9.36
N THR A 278 7.27 16.91 9.38
CA THR A 278 6.01 17.57 9.77
C THR A 278 5.03 17.71 8.62
N SER A 279 5.49 17.66 7.36
CA SER A 279 4.65 17.72 6.18
C SER A 279 4.93 16.54 5.23
N LEU A 280 3.92 16.18 4.43
CA LEU A 280 4.02 15.15 3.40
C LEU A 280 5.07 15.52 2.34
N ASN A 281 5.09 16.77 1.89
CA ASN A 281 6.04 17.24 0.87
C ASN A 281 7.49 17.19 1.36
N ASP A 282 7.74 17.60 2.60
CA ASP A 282 9.10 17.55 3.17
C ASP A 282 9.58 16.12 3.33
N SER A 283 8.67 15.22 3.73
CA SER A 283 8.95 13.79 3.84
C SER A 283 9.40 13.21 2.50
N VAL A 284 8.66 13.45 1.42
CA VAL A 284 9.02 12.93 0.11
C VAL A 284 10.29 13.58 -0.41
N THR A 285 10.41 14.90 -0.30
CA THR A 285 11.58 15.65 -0.76
C THR A 285 12.86 15.15 -0.09
N THR A 286 12.82 14.95 1.23
CA THR A 286 13.96 14.46 2.01
C THR A 286 14.32 13.03 1.62
N SER A 287 13.33 12.14 1.47
CA SER A 287 13.56 10.75 1.06
C SER A 287 14.08 10.63 -0.37
N ILE A 288 13.67 11.50 -1.31
CA ILE A 288 14.23 11.54 -2.67
C ILE A 288 15.68 12.05 -2.64
N LYS A 289 16.01 13.07 -1.84
CA LYS A 289 17.39 13.53 -1.65
C LYS A 289 18.27 12.41 -1.07
N MET A 290 17.78 11.69 -0.08
CA MET A 290 18.46 10.51 0.49
C MET A 290 18.77 9.46 -0.58
N LEU A 291 17.80 9.15 -1.46
CA LEU A 291 17.98 8.17 -2.54
C LEU A 291 18.96 8.67 -3.60
N ASN A 292 18.84 9.93 -4.03
CA ASN A 292 19.74 10.54 -5.02
C ASN A 292 21.18 10.70 -4.49
N ALA A 293 21.36 10.89 -3.18
CA ALA A 293 22.68 10.92 -2.54
C ALA A 293 23.44 9.60 -2.73
N VAL A 294 22.74 8.46 -2.62
CA VAL A 294 23.33 7.13 -2.87
C VAL A 294 23.80 6.99 -4.32
N GLN A 295 22.98 7.45 -5.28
CA GLN A 295 23.32 7.33 -6.70
C GLN A 295 24.46 8.25 -7.13
N SER A 296 24.43 9.49 -6.65
CA SER A 296 25.44 10.51 -6.94
C SER A 296 26.71 10.35 -6.09
N LYS A 297 26.70 9.46 -5.08
CA LYS A 297 27.74 9.31 -4.07
C LYS A 297 28.07 10.64 -3.37
N SER A 298 27.06 11.49 -3.19
CA SER A 298 27.17 12.77 -2.51
C SER A 298 26.78 12.64 -1.03
N ALA A 299 27.44 13.36 -0.14
CA ALA A 299 27.12 13.32 1.28
C ALA A 299 25.74 13.95 1.55
N PHE A 300 24.92 13.28 2.37
CA PHE A 300 23.59 13.76 2.75
C PHE A 300 23.26 13.32 4.18
N SER A 301 23.47 14.19 5.16
CA SER A 301 23.31 13.76 6.56
C SER A 301 21.85 13.57 6.97
N LEU A 302 21.55 12.41 7.57
CA LEU A 302 20.27 12.10 8.20
C LEU A 302 20.25 12.33 9.72
N HIS A 303 21.33 12.84 10.31
CA HIS A 303 21.50 12.91 11.77
C HIS A 303 20.49 13.83 12.48
N ASP A 304 20.04 14.89 11.81
CA ASP A 304 19.08 15.86 12.34
C ASP A 304 17.64 15.33 12.37
N TYR A 305 17.39 14.18 11.75
CA TYR A 305 16.06 13.61 11.63
C TYR A 305 15.85 12.53 12.68
N LYS A 306 14.63 12.50 13.23
CA LYS A 306 14.13 11.28 13.85
C LYS A 306 13.91 10.26 12.74
N LEU A 307 14.58 9.12 12.81
CA LEU A 307 14.48 8.05 11.82
C LEU A 307 13.58 6.93 12.32
N LEU A 308 12.83 6.33 11.39
CA LEU A 308 12.03 5.13 11.63
C LEU A 308 12.39 4.05 10.64
N SER A 309 12.13 2.80 11.03
CA SER A 309 12.12 1.67 10.11
C SER A 309 10.76 1.51 9.43
N ILE A 310 10.68 0.69 8.38
CA ILE A 310 9.40 0.36 7.72
C ILE A 310 8.45 -0.30 8.72
N GLU A 311 8.98 -1.20 9.55
CA GLU A 311 8.23 -1.84 10.64
C GLU A 311 7.58 -0.81 11.58
N GLU A 312 8.36 0.16 12.06
CA GLU A 312 7.88 1.20 12.97
C GLU A 312 6.88 2.14 12.27
N MET A 313 7.15 2.54 11.02
CA MET A 313 6.24 3.36 10.23
C MET A 313 4.86 2.68 10.09
N LEU A 314 4.83 1.38 9.84
CA LEU A 314 3.58 0.62 9.73
C LEU A 314 2.87 0.44 11.08
N ALA A 315 3.60 0.43 12.20
CA ALA A 315 3.03 0.40 13.54
C ALA A 315 2.39 1.74 13.95
N TYR A 316 2.98 2.86 13.49
CA TYR A 316 2.52 4.23 13.73
C TYR A 316 1.54 4.78 12.69
N LYS A 317 1.23 4.05 11.63
CA LYS A 317 0.39 4.55 10.53
C LYS A 317 -0.95 5.15 11.00
N ASP A 318 -1.30 6.30 10.45
CA ASP A 318 -2.62 6.93 10.61
C ASP A 318 -3.48 6.62 9.38
N VAL A 319 -4.28 5.57 9.47
CA VAL A 319 -5.13 5.14 8.36
C VAL A 319 -6.20 6.17 8.02
N GLN A 320 -6.75 6.87 9.01
CA GLN A 320 -7.81 7.84 8.79
C GLN A 320 -7.29 9.00 7.95
N ASP A 321 -6.11 9.54 8.28
CA ASP A 321 -5.50 10.62 7.50
C ASP A 321 -5.15 10.15 6.07
N MET A 322 -4.58 8.95 5.91
CA MET A 322 -4.26 8.40 4.59
C MET A 322 -5.50 8.21 3.71
N ILE A 323 -6.60 7.75 4.28
CA ILE A 323 -7.88 7.58 3.58
C ILE A 323 -8.46 8.97 3.20
N THR A 324 -8.44 9.92 4.12
CA THR A 324 -8.88 11.31 3.90
C THR A 324 -8.09 11.96 2.76
N TYR A 325 -6.79 11.72 2.69
CA TYR A 325 -5.94 12.19 1.60
C TYR A 325 -6.35 11.60 0.24
N ARG A 326 -6.64 10.29 0.18
CA ARG A 326 -7.17 9.64 -1.04
C ARG A 326 -8.53 10.22 -1.45
N GLU A 327 -9.40 10.49 -0.49
CA GLU A 327 -10.71 11.12 -0.75
C GLU A 327 -10.56 12.53 -1.32
N LYS A 328 -9.65 13.34 -0.77
CA LYS A 328 -9.34 14.68 -1.30
C LYS A 328 -8.92 14.62 -2.77
N ILE A 329 -8.00 13.72 -3.13
CA ILE A 329 -7.58 13.53 -4.52
C ILE A 329 -8.75 13.12 -5.41
N PHE A 330 -9.56 12.16 -4.96
CA PHE A 330 -10.73 11.69 -5.70
C PHE A 330 -11.73 12.83 -6.00
N LEU A 331 -12.04 13.67 -5.00
CA LEU A 331 -12.97 14.78 -5.13
C LEU A 331 -12.45 15.83 -6.13
N GLU A 332 -11.16 16.16 -6.08
CA GLU A 332 -10.54 17.13 -6.99
C GLU A 332 -10.51 16.61 -8.44
N ILE A 333 -10.16 15.33 -8.65
CA ILE A 333 -10.23 14.70 -9.98
C ILE A 333 -11.67 14.71 -10.51
N THR A 334 -12.65 14.44 -9.65
CA THR A 334 -14.07 14.43 -10.04
C THR A 334 -14.58 15.83 -10.38
N LEU A 335 -14.12 16.86 -9.65
CA LEU A 335 -14.47 18.25 -9.92
C LEU A 335 -13.88 18.72 -11.25
N ASN A 336 -12.60 18.43 -11.51
CA ASN A 336 -11.90 18.83 -12.74
C ASN A 336 -12.46 18.15 -14.00
N ARG A 337 -13.12 16.99 -13.87
CA ARG A 337 -13.80 16.30 -14.99
C ARG A 337 -15.16 16.90 -15.37
N LYS A 338 -15.75 17.73 -14.50
CA LYS A 338 -17.06 18.36 -14.72
C LYS A 338 -16.97 19.75 -15.36
N LEU A 339 -15.76 20.29 -15.46
CA LEU A 339 -15.42 21.56 -16.13
C LEU A 339 -14.94 21.27 -17.55
#